data_AF-A0A2U9IN15-F1
#
_entry.id   AF-A0A2U9IN15-F1
#
_cell.length_a   1.000
_cell.length_b   1.000
_cell.length_c   1.000
_cell.angle_alpha   90.00
_cell.angle_beta   90.00
_cell.angle_gamma   90.00
#
_symmetry.space_group_name_H-M   'P 1'
#
loop_
_entity.id
_entity.type
_entity.pdbx_description
1 polymer ?
#
loop_
_entity_poly.entity_id
_entity_poly.type
_entity_poly.pdbx_seq_one_letter_code
_entity_poly.pdbx_strand_id
1 'polypeptide(L)'
;MSEELMKSGERELLEMRSYLFDLLDQLNSLEENKKDILEKYGVNSTLLVTLGMLTMHRNYLDIIVKYDWDNLEKLINTLNSIQELKSDLATINEDFSKIKEAKIRAKL
;
A
#
# COMPACT_ATOMS: atom_id res chain seq x y z
N MET A 1 24.39 -21.33 -6.19
CA MET A 1 22.99 -21.35 -5.74
C MET A 1 22.66 -20.34 -4.63
N SER A 2 23.58 -20.01 -3.71
CA SER A 2 23.34 -18.95 -2.69
C SER A 2 23.27 -17.52 -3.27
N GLU A 3 24.12 -17.19 -4.26
CA GLU A 3 24.16 -15.84 -4.84
C GLU A 3 22.95 -15.50 -5.72
N GLU A 4 22.40 -16.48 -6.45
CA GLU A 4 21.18 -16.27 -7.26
C GLU A 4 19.94 -16.05 -6.39
N LEU A 5 19.86 -16.74 -5.24
CA LEU A 5 18.79 -16.58 -4.25
C LEU A 5 18.88 -15.25 -3.49
N MET A 6 20.08 -14.75 -3.18
CA MET A 6 20.25 -13.41 -2.59
C MET A 6 19.80 -12.32 -3.57
N LYS A 7 20.18 -12.42 -4.84
CA LYS A 7 19.76 -11.47 -5.88
C LYS A 7 18.26 -11.46 -6.12
N SER A 8 17.60 -12.61 -5.99
CA SER A 8 16.13 -12.78 -6.10
C SER A 8 15.37 -12.57 -4.79
N GLY A 9 16.01 -12.07 -3.73
CA GLY A 9 15.29 -11.51 -2.58
C GLY A 9 15.38 -9.99 -2.62
N GLU A 10 16.56 -9.49 -2.95
CA GLU A 10 16.84 -8.06 -3.04
C GLU A 10 16.06 -7.36 -4.16
N ARG A 11 15.92 -8.00 -5.32
CA ARG A 11 15.15 -7.44 -6.43
C ARG A 11 13.67 -7.30 -6.09
N GLU A 12 13.09 -8.29 -5.44
CA GLU A 12 11.70 -8.37 -5.05
C GLU A 12 11.40 -7.32 -3.98
N LEU A 13 12.34 -7.10 -3.06
CA LEU A 13 12.28 -6.01 -2.08
C LEU A 13 12.37 -4.63 -2.75
N LEU A 14 13.21 -4.47 -3.78
CA LEU A 14 13.30 -3.22 -4.54
C LEU A 14 12.01 -2.93 -5.33
N GLU A 15 11.45 -3.94 -5.98
CA GLU A 15 10.16 -3.87 -6.67
C GLU A 15 9.04 -3.50 -5.68
N MET A 16 8.98 -4.19 -4.54
CA MET A 16 8.01 -3.90 -3.48
C MET A 16 8.11 -2.46 -2.97
N ARG A 17 9.34 -1.93 -2.82
CA ARG A 17 9.57 -0.55 -2.41
C ARG A 17 9.04 0.45 -3.42
N SER A 18 9.28 0.22 -4.71
CA SER A 18 8.78 1.10 -5.78
C SER A 18 7.26 1.17 -5.73
N TYR A 19 6.59 0.02 -5.74
CA TYR A 19 5.13 -0.03 -5.69
C TYR A 19 4.55 0.58 -4.41
N LEU A 20 5.25 0.44 -3.28
CA LEU A 20 4.85 1.09 -2.04
C LEU A 20 4.90 2.62 -2.16
N PHE A 21 5.93 3.19 -2.78
CA PHE A 21 6.02 4.64 -2.96
C PHE A 21 4.92 5.14 -3.89
N ASP A 22 4.70 4.45 -5.01
CA ASP A 22 3.61 4.76 -5.93
C ASP A 22 2.25 4.69 -5.20
N LEU A 23 2.01 3.63 -4.43
CA LEU A 23 0.79 3.48 -3.64
C LEU A 23 0.59 4.63 -2.63
N LEU A 24 1.64 5.08 -1.95
CA LEU A 24 1.56 6.22 -1.02
C LEU A 24 1.17 7.51 -1.73
N ASP A 25 1.78 7.78 -2.89
CA ASP A 25 1.46 8.97 -3.68
C ASP A 25 0.03 8.93 -4.22
N GLN A 26 -0.44 7.75 -4.66
CA GLN A 26 -1.83 7.56 -5.10
C GLN A 26 -2.83 7.71 -3.96
N LEU A 27 -2.54 7.18 -2.77
CA LEU A 27 -3.39 7.31 -1.59
C LEU A 27 -3.45 8.76 -1.07
N ASN A 28 -2.32 9.48 -1.10
CA ASN A 28 -2.30 10.93 -0.83
C ASN A 28 -3.15 11.69 -1.85
N SER A 29 -2.99 11.40 -3.14
CA SER A 29 -3.78 12.03 -4.20
C SER A 29 -5.28 11.73 -4.07
N LEU A 30 -5.64 10.52 -3.63
CA LEU A 30 -7.02 10.16 -3.33
C LEU A 30 -7.57 11.00 -2.17
N GLU A 31 -6.78 11.20 -1.11
CA GLU A 31 -7.17 12.06 0.02
C GLU A 31 -7.46 13.48 -0.45
N GLU A 32 -6.52 14.09 -1.18
CA GLU A 32 -6.65 15.47 -1.64
C GLU A 32 -7.86 15.67 -2.56
N ASN A 33 -8.09 14.74 -3.49
CA ASN A 33 -9.12 14.90 -4.53
C ASN A 33 -10.50 14.40 -4.11
N LYS A 34 -10.60 13.52 -3.12
CA LYS A 34 -11.85 12.86 -2.71
C LYS A 34 -12.15 13.02 -1.22
N LYS A 35 -11.53 14.00 -0.56
CA LYS A 35 -11.68 14.30 0.87
C LYS A 35 -13.13 14.27 1.35
N ASP A 36 -14.04 14.97 0.67
CA ASP A 36 -15.46 15.03 1.06
C ASP A 36 -16.12 13.64 1.10
N ILE A 37 -15.79 12.79 0.14
CA ILE A 37 -16.28 11.40 0.10
C ILE A 37 -15.65 10.62 1.25
N LEU A 38 -14.34 10.73 1.45
CA LEU A 38 -13.63 10.01 2.51
C LEU A 38 -14.13 10.40 3.91
N GLU A 39 -14.47 11.67 4.12
CA GLU A 39 -15.07 12.17 5.35
C GLU A 39 -16.52 11.70 5.53
N LYS A 40 -17.33 11.74 4.46
CA LYS A 40 -18.71 11.22 4.45
C LYS A 40 -18.80 9.77 4.93
N TYR A 41 -17.82 8.93 4.59
CA TYR A 41 -17.75 7.52 5.02
C TYR A 41 -16.92 7.30 6.29
N GLY A 42 -16.39 8.36 6.90
CA GLY A 42 -15.60 8.28 8.12
C GLY A 42 -14.26 7.55 7.99
N VAL A 43 -13.72 7.45 6.77
CA VAL A 43 -12.46 6.72 6.48
C VAL A 43 -11.26 7.66 6.38
N ASN A 44 -11.46 8.98 6.23
CA ASN A 44 -10.36 9.92 6.01
C ASN A 44 -9.29 9.88 7.12
N SER A 45 -9.69 9.87 8.39
CA SER A 45 -8.75 9.79 9.52
C SER A 45 -7.92 8.50 9.49
N THR A 46 -8.55 7.36 9.20
CA THR A 46 -7.88 6.08 9.07
C THR A 46 -6.88 6.08 7.91
N LEU A 47 -7.24 6.69 6.78
CA LEU A 47 -6.35 6.87 5.63
C LEU A 47 -5.11 7.70 6.02
N LEU A 48 -5.30 8.86 6.63
CA LEU A 48 -4.21 9.76 7.05
C LEU A 48 -3.27 9.11 8.06
N VAL A 49 -3.82 8.38 9.06
CA VAL A 49 -3.00 7.65 10.04
C VAL A 49 -2.20 6.55 9.35
N THR A 50 -2.81 5.79 8.45
CA THR A 50 -2.14 4.72 7.71
C THR A 50 -1.02 5.27 6.82
N LEU A 51 -1.29 6.37 6.10
CA LEU A 51 -0.30 7.10 5.31
C LEU A 51 0.86 7.58 6.17
N GLY A 52 0.60 8.14 7.35
CA GLY A 52 1.63 8.60 8.27
C GLY A 52 2.55 7.46 8.72
N MET A 53 1.97 6.34 9.15
CA MET A 53 2.71 5.15 9.58
C MET A 53 3.57 4.56 8.45
N LEU A 54 2.97 4.33 7.28
CA LEU A 54 3.69 3.79 6.12
C LEU A 54 4.78 4.74 5.63
N THR A 55 4.55 6.06 5.68
CA THR A 55 5.56 7.06 5.33
C THR A 55 6.75 7.01 6.29
N MET A 56 6.51 6.85 7.60
CA MET A 56 7.56 6.71 8.60
C MET A 56 8.38 5.42 8.38
N HIS A 57 7.71 4.33 8.00
CA HIS A 57 8.35 3.04 7.80
C HIS A 57 8.75 2.76 6.34
N ARG A 58 8.64 3.73 5.43
CA ARG A 58 8.81 3.55 3.97
C ARG A 58 10.15 2.93 3.56
N ASN A 59 11.17 3.08 4.40
CA ASN A 59 12.50 2.53 4.18
C ASN A 59 12.67 1.10 4.73
N TYR A 60 11.80 0.66 5.65
CA TYR A 60 11.86 -0.59 6.42
C TYR A 60 10.69 -1.51 6.04
N LEU A 61 10.82 -2.22 4.92
CA LEU A 61 9.75 -3.07 4.38
C LEU A 61 9.37 -4.22 5.33
N ASP A 62 10.31 -4.73 6.11
CA ASP A 62 10.08 -5.73 7.15
C ASP A 62 9.11 -5.22 8.24
N ILE A 63 9.26 -3.96 8.65
CA ILE A 63 8.36 -3.31 9.61
C ILE A 63 6.97 -3.16 9.00
N ILE A 64 6.89 -2.71 7.74
CA ILE A 64 5.62 -2.55 7.04
C ILE A 64 4.88 -3.89 6.94
N VAL A 65 5.55 -4.94 6.48
CA VAL A 65 4.94 -6.27 6.36
C VAL A 65 4.42 -6.77 7.70
N LYS A 66 5.21 -6.57 8.76
CA LYS A 66 4.92 -7.13 10.08
C LYS A 66 3.86 -6.36 10.86
N TYR A 67 3.80 -5.03 10.72
CA TYR A 67 3.00 -4.18 11.61
C TYR A 67 1.96 -3.32 10.88
N ASP A 68 2.21 -2.91 9.63
CA ASP A 68 1.35 -1.97 8.93
C ASP A 68 0.47 -2.65 7.85
N TRP A 69 0.89 -3.80 7.34
CA TRP A 69 0.26 -4.49 6.21
C TRP A 69 -1.22 -4.79 6.43
N ASP A 70 -1.57 -5.36 7.59
CA ASP A 70 -2.96 -5.72 7.88
C ASP A 70 -3.87 -4.48 7.96
N ASN A 71 -3.33 -3.35 8.43
CA ASN A 71 -4.07 -2.09 8.47
C ASN A 71 -4.23 -1.51 7.06
N LEU A 72 -3.18 -1.58 6.23
CA LEU A 72 -3.26 -1.20 4.83
C LEU A 72 -4.29 -2.07 4.07
N GLU A 73 -4.26 -3.39 4.23
CA GLU A 73 -5.21 -4.30 3.57
C GLU A 73 -6.66 -4.00 4.00
N LYS A 74 -6.89 -3.76 5.30
CA LYS A 74 -8.22 -3.31 5.79
C LYS A 74 -8.65 -2.00 5.17
N LEU A 75 -7.77 -1.00 5.11
CA LEU A 75 -8.05 0.30 4.50
C LEU A 75 -8.42 0.15 3.02
N ILE A 76 -7.62 -0.60 2.24
CA ILE A 76 -7.89 -0.84 0.82
C ILE A 76 -9.24 -1.55 0.63
N ASN A 77 -9.57 -2.53 1.47
CA ASN A 77 -10.87 -3.20 1.42
C ASN A 77 -12.03 -2.25 1.75
N THR A 78 -11.86 -1.37 2.74
CA THR A 78 -12.85 -0.34 3.06
C THR A 78 -13.03 0.64 1.91
N LEU A 79 -11.96 1.14 1.31
CA LEU A 79 -12.03 2.03 0.15
C LEU A 79 -12.76 1.37 -1.03
N ASN A 80 -12.45 0.10 -1.32
CA ASN A 80 -13.11 -0.66 -2.39
C ASN A 80 -14.61 -0.89 -2.17
N SER A 81 -15.09 -0.81 -0.92
CA SER A 81 -16.52 -0.89 -0.62
C SER A 81 -17.29 0.40 -0.95
N ILE A 82 -16.59 1.53 -1.16
CA ILE A 82 -17.18 2.82 -1.49
C ILE A 82 -17.38 2.92 -3.00
N GLN A 83 -18.63 2.84 -3.44
CA GLN A 83 -18.97 2.84 -4.87
C GLN A 83 -18.46 4.09 -5.61
N GLU A 84 -18.51 5.25 -4.96
CA GLU A 84 -18.11 6.55 -5.53
C GLU A 84 -16.60 6.65 -5.82
N LEU A 85 -15.78 5.76 -5.25
CA LEU A 85 -14.32 5.74 -5.45
C LEU A 85 -13.87 4.71 -6.49
N LYS A 86 -14.75 3.86 -7.02
CA LYS A 86 -14.37 2.72 -7.86
C LYS A 86 -13.46 3.08 -9.05
N SER A 87 -13.73 4.20 -9.72
CA SER A 87 -12.93 4.65 -10.86
C SER A 87 -11.54 5.13 -10.46
N ASP A 88 -11.39 5.67 -9.24
CA ASP A 88 -10.13 6.23 -8.74
C ASP A 88 -9.22 5.14 -8.13
N LEU A 89 -9.80 3.99 -7.75
CA LEU A 89 -9.07 2.92 -7.06
C LEU A 89 -8.37 1.93 -8.00
N ALA A 90 -8.50 2.07 -9.33
CA ALA A 90 -7.93 1.10 -10.27
C ALA A 90 -6.41 0.96 -10.11
N THR A 91 -5.68 2.06 -10.16
CA THR A 91 -4.21 2.09 -10.01
C THR A 91 -3.77 1.73 -8.60
N ILE A 92 -4.49 2.21 -7.58
CA ILE A 92 -4.26 1.85 -6.16
C ILE A 92 -4.33 0.33 -5.95
N ASN A 93 -5.35 -0.31 -6.53
CA ASN A 93 -5.55 -1.76 -6.43
C ASN A 93 -4.48 -2.54 -7.21
N GLU A 94 -4.02 -2.00 -8.34
CA GLU A 94 -2.93 -2.59 -9.11
C GLU A 94 -1.64 -2.60 -8.29
N ASP A 95 -1.23 -1.45 -7.73
CA ASP A 95 0.00 -1.37 -6.94
C ASP A 95 -0.10 -2.19 -5.64
N PHE A 96 -1.24 -2.15 -4.96
CA PHE A 96 -1.49 -3.00 -3.79
C PHE A 96 -1.35 -4.50 -4.13
N SER A 97 -1.87 -4.93 -5.29
CA SER A 97 -1.74 -6.32 -5.75
C SER A 97 -0.28 -6.68 -6.05
N LYS A 98 0.47 -5.81 -6.71
CA LYS A 98 1.90 -6.02 -7.00
C LYS A 98 2.73 -6.14 -5.72
N ILE A 99 2.44 -5.32 -4.70
CA ILE A 99 3.08 -5.42 -3.37
C ILE A 99 2.76 -6.77 -2.73
N LYS A 100 1.48 -7.20 -2.78
CA LYS A 100 1.04 -8.48 -2.22
C LYS A 100 1.74 -9.67 -2.89
N GLU A 101 1.90 -9.63 -4.21
CA GLU A 101 2.64 -10.65 -4.96
C GLU A 101 4.14 -10.63 -4.61
N ALA A 102 4.75 -9.45 -4.53
CA ALA A 102 6.17 -9.30 -4.17
C ALA A 102 6.43 -9.85 -2.75
N LYS A 103 5.55 -9.57 -1.79
CA LYS A 103 5.58 -10.14 -0.44
C LYS A 103 5.61 -11.67 -0.46
N ILE A 104 4.71 -12.29 -1.24
CA ILE A 104 4.64 -13.76 -1.37
C ILE A 104 5.94 -14.32 -1.99
N ARG A 105 6.46 -13.69 -3.06
CA ARG A 105 7.72 -14.13 -3.70
C ARG A 105 8.92 -14.00 -2.77
N ALA A 106 8.99 -12.91 -2.01
CA ALA A 106 10.03 -12.65 -1.03
C ALA A 106 9.92 -13.53 0.24
N LYS A 107 8.83 -14.30 0.39
CA LYS A 107 8.52 -15.13 1.57
C LYS A 107 8.43 -14.31 2.87
N LEU A 108 7.85 -13.11 2.77
CA LEU A 108 7.63 -12.17 3.86
C LEU A 108 6.22 -12.26 4.45
#